data_AF-A0A8X6P2F9-F1
#
_entry.id   AF-A0A8X6P2F9-F1
#
_cell.length_a   1.000
_cell.length_b   1.000
_cell.length_c   1.000
_cell.angle_alpha   90.00
_cell.angle_beta   90.00
_cell.angle_gamma   90.00
#
_symmetry.space_group_name_H-M   'P 1'
#
loop_
_entity.id
_entity.type
_entity.pdbx_description
1 polymer ?
#
loop_
_entity_poly.entity_id
_entity_poly.type
_entity_poly.pdbx_seq_one_letter_code
_entity_poly.pdbx_strand_id
1 'polypeptide(L)'
;TIVLDTICLNETAQRVTEKDKKIVDKLETYLDGISRNEVFETLQKVKFDVSKLTPVQLLYKDTKFISDNSTSIALISFPTLIQNVLQEASFLDALDDMASSKNLNSIIILGLKVAEGQSAVRRQIAVYDRNPSSLEKISKFLQNLENPSLALRQLPLCGFPLVLFEQGNIALTRKFVLPAMQNYLKFDQSGTN
;
A
#
# COMPACT_ATOMS: atom_id res chain seq x y z
N THR A 1 12.53 0.46 14.99
CA THR A 1 12.50 -0.32 13.73
C THR A 1 11.82 -1.67 13.93
N ILE A 2 12.33 -2.57 14.78
CA ILE A 2 11.78 -3.94 14.95
C ILE A 2 10.28 -3.97 15.27
N VAL A 3 9.82 -3.33 16.36
CA VAL A 3 8.40 -3.35 16.77
C VAL A 3 7.46 -2.72 15.71
N LEU A 4 7.94 -1.75 14.93
CA LEU A 4 7.15 -1.13 13.85
C LEU A 4 7.06 -2.03 12.60
N ASP A 5 8.16 -2.70 12.25
CA ASP A 5 8.23 -3.51 11.03
C ASP A 5 7.55 -4.87 11.22
N THR A 6 7.56 -5.40 12.44
CA THR A 6 6.98 -6.68 12.84
C THR A 6 5.56 -6.58 13.41
N ILE A 7 4.99 -5.38 13.48
CA ILE A 7 3.66 -5.14 14.09
C ILE A 7 3.63 -5.67 15.53
N CYS A 8 4.55 -5.17 16.35
CA CYS A 8 4.73 -5.59 17.75
C CYS A 8 4.98 -7.10 17.93
N LEU A 9 5.82 -7.70 17.06
CA LEU A 9 6.07 -9.15 17.03
C LEU A 9 4.80 -10.00 16.84
N ASN A 10 3.78 -9.46 16.18
CA ASN A 10 2.58 -10.20 15.87
C ASN A 10 2.87 -11.32 14.85
N GLU A 11 2.83 -12.57 15.31
CA GLU A 11 3.08 -13.75 14.45
C GLU A 11 2.06 -13.87 13.30
N THR A 12 0.81 -13.45 13.51
CA THR A 12 -0.22 -13.49 12.47
C THR A 12 0.04 -12.48 11.35
N ALA A 13 0.90 -11.48 11.57
CA ALA A 13 1.30 -10.53 10.55
C ALA A 13 2.32 -11.12 9.55
N GLN A 14 2.85 -12.33 9.80
CA GLN A 14 3.80 -13.05 8.95
C GLN A 14 5.07 -12.24 8.61
N ARG A 15 5.52 -11.39 9.54
CA ARG A 15 6.68 -10.49 9.39
C ARG A 15 7.78 -10.73 10.41
N VAL A 16 7.52 -11.59 11.39
CA VAL A 16 8.38 -11.80 12.55
C VAL A 16 9.40 -12.89 12.22
N THR A 17 10.67 -12.66 12.55
CA THR A 17 11.70 -13.70 12.54
C THR A 17 12.14 -14.05 13.96
N GLU A 18 12.74 -15.23 14.14
CA GLU A 18 13.31 -15.65 15.43
C GLU A 18 14.43 -14.70 15.92
N LYS A 19 15.11 -14.02 15.00
CA LYS A 19 16.10 -12.99 15.34
C LYS A 19 15.43 -11.76 15.96
N ASP A 20 14.26 -11.37 15.45
CA ASP A 20 13.51 -10.22 15.97
C ASP A 20 13.08 -10.46 17.42
N LYS A 21 12.56 -11.67 17.72
CA LYS A 21 12.18 -12.07 19.08
C LYS A 21 13.37 -11.99 20.04
N LYS A 22 14.47 -12.67 19.72
CA LYS A 22 15.68 -12.71 20.56
C LYS A 22 16.25 -11.31 20.85
N ILE A 23 16.23 -10.42 19.85
CA ILE A 23 16.72 -9.04 20.05
C ILE A 23 15.78 -8.26 20.95
N VAL A 24 14.45 -8.36 20.73
CA VAL A 24 13.47 -7.66 21.57
C VAL A 24 13.51 -8.15 23.01
N ASP A 25 13.53 -9.47 23.24
CA ASP A 25 13.62 -10.04 24.59
C ASP A 25 14.87 -9.51 25.32
N LYS A 26 16.02 -9.45 24.64
CA LYS A 26 17.25 -8.89 25.20
C LYS A 26 17.13 -7.39 25.47
N LEU A 27 16.49 -6.62 24.59
CA LEU A 27 16.29 -5.19 24.80
C LEU A 27 15.37 -4.91 25.99
N GLU A 28 14.31 -5.71 26.16
CA GLU A 28 13.38 -5.59 27.29
C GLU A 28 14.09 -5.82 28.63
N THR A 29 15.16 -6.63 28.70
CA THR A 29 15.97 -6.75 29.93
C THR A 29 16.74 -5.49 30.33
N TYR A 30 16.91 -4.52 29.43
CA TYR A 30 17.58 -3.24 29.71
C TYR A 30 16.59 -2.07 29.88
N LEU A 31 15.30 -2.30 29.63
CA LEU A 31 14.27 -1.27 29.56
C LEU A 31 13.21 -1.52 30.63
N ASP A 32 13.57 -1.22 31.89
CA ASP A 32 12.64 -1.36 33.01
C ASP A 32 11.44 -0.43 32.90
N GLY A 33 10.24 -0.97 33.12
CA GLY A 33 8.98 -0.21 33.18
C GLY A 33 8.45 0.27 31.83
N ILE A 34 9.06 -0.13 30.70
CA ILE A 34 8.62 0.26 29.36
C ILE A 34 7.82 -0.88 28.73
N SER A 35 6.52 -0.66 28.51
CA SER A 35 5.68 -1.63 27.81
C SER A 35 5.94 -1.58 26.30
N ARG A 36 6.29 -2.73 25.72
CA ARG A 36 6.44 -2.89 24.26
C ARG A 36 5.19 -2.44 23.50
N ASN A 37 4.00 -2.75 24.02
CA ASN A 37 2.74 -2.36 23.40
C ASN A 37 2.54 -0.84 23.42
N GLU A 38 2.85 -0.17 24.54
CA GLU A 38 2.76 1.29 24.63
C GLU A 38 3.75 1.98 23.70
N VAL A 39 4.97 1.46 23.59
CA VAL A 39 5.97 1.94 22.62
C VAL A 39 5.45 1.76 21.20
N PHE A 40 4.91 0.59 20.88
CA PHE A 40 4.36 0.32 19.55
C PHE A 40 3.17 1.22 19.21
N GLU A 41 2.22 1.39 20.12
CA GLU A 41 1.07 2.28 19.96
C GLU A 41 1.50 3.74 19.79
N THR A 42 2.41 4.22 20.63
CA THR A 42 2.95 5.58 20.52
C THR A 42 3.64 5.81 19.17
N LEU A 43 4.52 4.88 18.78
CA LEU A 43 5.26 4.98 17.51
C LEU A 43 4.34 4.82 16.30
N GLN A 44 3.34 3.94 16.36
CA GLN A 44 2.32 3.81 15.32
C GLN A 44 1.53 5.09 15.20
N LYS A 45 1.04 5.63 16.32
CA LYS A 45 0.28 6.87 16.35
C LYS A 45 1.07 7.98 15.69
N VAL A 46 2.34 8.20 16.05
CA VAL A 46 3.18 9.22 15.42
C VAL A 46 3.46 8.93 13.94
N LYS A 47 3.71 7.67 13.56
CA LYS A 47 4.03 7.30 12.17
C LYS A 47 2.83 7.48 11.21
N PHE A 48 1.63 7.16 11.70
CA PHE A 48 0.37 7.25 10.98
C PHE A 48 -0.40 8.55 11.30
N ASP A 49 0.10 9.39 12.19
CA ASP A 49 -0.44 10.74 12.43
C ASP A 49 -0.14 11.60 11.21
N VAL A 50 -1.16 11.69 10.38
CA VAL A 50 -1.19 12.49 9.17
C VAL A 50 -2.15 13.66 9.31
N SER A 51 -2.58 13.99 10.53
CA SER A 51 -3.56 15.07 10.80
C SER A 51 -3.10 16.44 10.28
N LYS A 52 -1.80 16.62 10.09
CA LYS A 52 -1.19 17.85 9.53
C LYS A 52 -0.91 17.80 8.03
N LEU A 53 -1.15 16.67 7.37
CA LEU A 53 -0.87 16.47 5.96
C LEU A 53 -2.17 16.42 5.16
N THR A 54 -2.23 17.18 4.08
CA THR A 54 -3.35 17.08 3.15
C THR A 54 -3.29 15.74 2.40
N PRO A 55 -4.42 15.21 1.88
CA PRO A 55 -4.42 13.99 1.08
C PRO A 55 -3.40 14.05 -0.08
N VAL A 56 -3.23 15.22 -0.71
CA VAL A 56 -2.21 15.49 -1.73
C VAL A 56 -0.81 15.20 -1.20
N GLN A 57 -0.44 15.74 -0.03
CA GLN A 57 0.88 15.52 0.56
C GLN A 57 1.12 14.04 0.92
N LEU A 58 0.06 13.30 1.24
CA LEU A 58 0.15 11.86 1.48
C LEU A 58 0.42 11.05 0.23
N LEU A 59 -0.07 11.49 -0.94
CA LEU A 59 0.23 10.84 -2.21
C LEU A 59 1.74 10.86 -2.52
N TYR A 60 2.44 11.95 -2.18
CA TYR A 60 3.87 12.12 -2.45
C TYR A 60 4.81 11.55 -1.37
N LYS A 61 4.32 11.32 -0.14
CA LYS A 61 5.17 10.96 1.02
C LYS A 61 5.95 9.66 0.82
N ASP A 62 5.29 8.63 0.28
CA ASP A 62 5.93 7.33 0.04
C ASP A 62 5.56 6.80 -1.35
N THR A 63 6.04 7.48 -2.38
CA THR A 63 5.83 7.11 -3.80
C THR A 63 7.06 6.43 -4.39
N LYS A 64 6.84 5.45 -5.26
CA LYS A 64 7.84 4.92 -6.19
C LYS A 64 7.34 5.10 -7.61
N PHE A 65 8.20 5.58 -8.49
CA PHE A 65 7.88 5.71 -9.91
C PHE A 65 8.55 4.57 -10.67
N ILE A 66 7.80 3.95 -11.57
CA ILE A 66 8.30 3.00 -12.55
C ILE A 66 7.83 3.46 -13.92
N SER A 67 8.67 3.27 -14.92
CA SER A 67 8.31 3.62 -16.29
C SER A 67 9.04 2.71 -17.26
N ASP A 68 8.46 2.58 -18.44
CA ASP A 68 9.16 2.15 -19.64
C ASP A 68 9.10 3.26 -20.71
N ASN A 69 9.29 2.94 -21.99
CA ASN A 69 9.31 3.93 -23.06
C ASN A 69 7.94 4.57 -23.36
N SER A 70 6.83 3.95 -22.94
CA SER A 70 5.46 4.40 -23.30
C SER A 70 4.53 4.60 -22.10
N THR A 71 4.84 3.97 -20.95
CA THR A 71 3.97 3.90 -19.79
C THR A 71 4.72 4.27 -18.52
N SER A 72 4.14 5.18 -17.73
CA SER A 72 4.66 5.66 -16.45
C SER A 72 3.63 5.43 -15.34
N ILE A 73 4.05 4.79 -14.25
CA ILE A 73 3.18 4.39 -13.13
C ILE A 73 3.79 4.86 -11.81
N ALA A 74 2.96 5.45 -10.95
CA ALA A 74 3.30 5.68 -9.55
C ALA A 74 2.75 4.57 -8.64
N LEU A 75 3.55 4.10 -7.69
CA LEU A 75 3.17 3.18 -6.62
C LEU A 75 3.29 3.87 -5.26
N ILE A 76 2.16 4.15 -4.62
CA ILE A 76 2.06 4.94 -3.40
C ILE A 76 1.77 4.01 -2.23
N SER A 77 2.56 4.05 -1.16
CA SER A 77 2.14 3.46 0.12
C SER A 77 1.32 4.50 0.89
N PHE A 78 0.05 4.20 1.17
CA PHE A 78 -0.85 5.14 1.82
C PHE A 78 -1.09 4.74 3.29
N PRO A 79 -0.98 5.67 4.26
CA PRO A 79 -1.00 5.37 5.70
C PRO A 79 -2.40 5.09 6.28
N THR A 80 -3.43 5.00 5.44
CA THR A 80 -4.81 4.68 5.85
C THR A 80 -5.48 3.84 4.77
N LEU A 81 -6.70 3.37 5.03
CA LEU A 81 -7.52 2.73 4.01
C LEU A 81 -7.98 3.78 2.99
N ILE A 82 -7.88 3.44 1.71
CA ILE A 82 -8.17 4.36 0.60
C ILE A 82 -9.65 4.77 0.62
N GLN A 83 -10.55 3.84 0.98
CA GLN A 83 -11.98 4.13 1.13
C GLN A 83 -12.29 5.29 2.11
N ASN A 84 -11.40 5.56 3.08
CA ASN A 84 -11.62 6.61 4.07
C ASN A 84 -11.41 8.02 3.49
N VAL A 85 -10.56 8.15 2.47
CA VAL A 85 -10.25 9.43 1.81
C VAL A 85 -10.96 9.56 0.46
N LEU A 86 -11.51 8.46 -0.08
CA LEU A 86 -12.15 8.45 -1.38
C LEU A 86 -13.44 9.30 -1.42
N GLN A 87 -14.12 9.49 -0.29
CA GLN A 87 -15.30 10.34 -0.20
C GLN A 87 -14.96 11.83 -0.24
N GLU A 88 -13.69 12.19 -0.10
CA GLU A 88 -13.24 13.57 -0.21
C GLU A 88 -13.03 13.91 -1.69
N ALA A 89 -13.83 14.82 -2.25
CA ALA A 89 -13.73 15.21 -3.66
C ALA A 89 -12.30 15.62 -4.06
N SER A 90 -11.60 16.30 -3.15
CA SER A 90 -10.20 16.71 -3.31
C SER A 90 -9.22 15.56 -3.51
N PHE A 91 -9.57 14.32 -3.15
CA PHE A 91 -8.68 13.17 -3.31
C PHE A 91 -8.57 12.72 -4.77
N LEU A 92 -9.68 12.67 -5.51
CA LEU A 92 -9.64 12.34 -6.93
C LEU A 92 -8.97 13.45 -7.74
N ASP A 93 -9.25 14.72 -7.41
CA ASP A 93 -8.58 15.88 -8.01
C ASP A 93 -7.06 15.80 -7.77
N ALA A 94 -6.62 15.42 -6.57
CA ALA A 94 -5.21 15.24 -6.25
C ALA A 94 -4.53 14.13 -7.08
N LEU A 95 -5.25 13.04 -7.37
CA LEU A 95 -4.74 11.98 -8.25
C LEU A 95 -4.62 12.46 -9.69
N ASP A 96 -5.61 13.23 -10.16
CA ASP A 96 -5.59 13.84 -11.48
C ASP A 96 -4.42 14.84 -11.62
N ASP A 97 -4.27 15.75 -10.66
CA ASP A 97 -3.17 16.71 -10.61
C ASP A 97 -1.80 16.02 -10.57
N MET A 98 -1.66 14.95 -9.78
CA MET A 98 -0.43 14.16 -9.73
C MET A 98 -0.16 13.49 -11.09
N ALA A 99 -1.16 12.86 -11.69
CA ALA A 99 -1.01 12.19 -12.98
C ALA A 99 -0.61 13.18 -14.08
N SER A 100 -1.23 14.36 -14.13
CA SER A 100 -0.88 15.43 -15.08
C SER A 100 0.52 15.98 -14.83
N SER A 101 0.84 16.39 -13.60
CA SER A 101 2.10 17.06 -13.27
C SER A 101 3.34 16.17 -13.43
N LYS A 102 3.17 14.85 -13.29
CA LYS A 102 4.25 13.86 -13.43
C LYS A 102 4.18 13.05 -14.73
N ASN A 103 3.25 13.39 -15.62
CA ASN A 103 3.00 12.67 -16.87
C ASN A 103 2.88 11.15 -16.66
N LEU A 104 2.04 10.77 -15.69
CA LEU A 104 1.76 9.38 -15.34
C LEU A 104 0.55 8.90 -16.13
N ASN A 105 0.63 7.66 -16.60
CA ASN A 105 -0.51 6.96 -17.18
C ASN A 105 -1.42 6.43 -16.06
N SER A 106 -0.83 5.82 -15.03
CA SER A 106 -1.58 5.17 -13.96
C SER A 106 -0.99 5.43 -12.58
N ILE A 107 -1.84 5.37 -11.55
CA ILE A 107 -1.45 5.46 -10.15
C ILE A 107 -1.98 4.22 -9.42
N ILE A 108 -1.10 3.53 -8.71
CA ILE A 108 -1.43 2.40 -7.85
C ILE A 108 -1.19 2.81 -6.40
N ILE A 109 -2.22 2.70 -5.57
CA ILE A 109 -2.19 3.11 -4.17
C ILE A 109 -2.36 1.88 -3.30
N LEU A 110 -1.45 1.66 -2.35
CA LEU A 110 -1.48 0.57 -1.39
C LEU A 110 -1.79 1.11 0.00
N GLY A 111 -3.07 1.07 0.38
CA GLY A 111 -3.56 1.50 1.69
C GLY A 111 -3.31 0.44 2.77
N LEU A 112 -2.99 0.92 3.98
CA LEU A 112 -2.78 0.08 5.16
C LEU A 112 -3.43 0.72 6.37
N LYS A 113 -4.19 -0.07 7.13
CA LYS A 113 -4.59 0.28 8.49
C LYS A 113 -4.32 -0.89 9.43
N VAL A 114 -3.74 -0.60 10.58
CA VAL A 114 -3.66 -1.52 11.71
C VAL A 114 -4.80 -1.14 12.64
N ALA A 115 -5.74 -2.04 12.90
CA ALA A 115 -6.85 -1.76 13.82
C ALA A 115 -6.33 -1.67 15.27
N GLU A 116 -6.92 -0.78 16.06
CA GLU A 116 -6.65 -0.67 17.49
C GLU A 116 -7.29 -1.85 18.23
N GLY A 117 -6.57 -2.45 19.19
CA GLY A 117 -7.10 -3.47 20.12
C GLY A 117 -7.14 -4.91 19.60
N GLN A 118 -7.12 -5.13 18.30
CA GLN A 118 -6.96 -6.46 17.72
C GLN A 118 -6.05 -6.32 16.51
N SER A 119 -4.92 -7.02 16.53
CA SER A 119 -3.91 -7.31 15.50
C SER A 119 -4.34 -7.46 14.02
N ALA A 120 -5.60 -7.20 13.67
CA ALA A 120 -6.17 -7.14 12.35
C ALA A 120 -5.55 -6.01 11.52
N VAL A 121 -4.68 -6.44 10.60
CA VAL A 121 -4.15 -5.61 9.53
C VAL A 121 -5.14 -5.63 8.37
N ARG A 122 -5.55 -4.47 7.88
CA ARG A 122 -6.32 -4.34 6.65
C ARG A 122 -5.52 -3.66 5.57
N ARG A 123 -5.65 -4.17 4.35
CA ARG A 123 -4.98 -3.64 3.16
C ARG A 123 -5.97 -3.40 2.06
N GLN A 124 -5.73 -2.31 1.33
CA GLN A 124 -6.47 -1.99 0.12
C GLN A 124 -5.49 -1.67 -1.00
N ILE A 125 -5.88 -1.98 -2.22
CA ILE A 125 -5.18 -1.54 -3.43
C ILE A 125 -6.16 -0.78 -4.29
N ALA A 126 -5.81 0.43 -4.70
CA ALA A 126 -6.54 1.17 -5.72
C ALA A 126 -5.69 1.29 -6.98
N VAL A 127 -6.35 1.21 -8.13
CA VAL A 127 -5.79 1.54 -9.44
C VAL A 127 -6.57 2.74 -9.97
N TYR A 128 -5.86 3.80 -10.30
CA TYR A 128 -6.39 4.98 -10.96
C TYR A 128 -5.75 5.13 -12.33
N ASP A 129 -6.56 5.36 -13.35
CA ASP A 129 -6.11 5.60 -14.72
C ASP A 129 -7.21 6.33 -15.50
N ARG A 130 -6.84 7.29 -16.35
CA ARG A 130 -7.77 8.06 -17.19
C ARG A 130 -8.19 7.30 -18.45
N ASN A 131 -7.51 6.20 -18.77
CA ASN A 131 -7.85 5.32 -19.86
C ASN A 131 -8.60 4.08 -19.30
N PRO A 132 -9.89 3.90 -19.63
CA PRO A 132 -10.68 2.77 -19.11
C PRO A 132 -10.10 1.39 -19.44
N SER A 133 -9.52 1.24 -20.64
CA SER A 133 -8.91 -0.04 -21.06
C SER A 133 -7.64 -0.35 -20.29
N SER A 134 -6.79 0.66 -20.04
CA SER A 134 -5.60 0.52 -19.19
C SER A 134 -5.98 0.21 -17.74
N LEU A 135 -6.96 0.93 -17.20
CA LEU A 135 -7.51 0.69 -15.87
C LEU A 135 -7.95 -0.77 -15.70
N GLU A 136 -8.70 -1.30 -16.66
CA GLU A 136 -9.18 -2.67 -16.65
C GLU A 136 -8.02 -3.68 -16.78
N LYS A 137 -7.06 -3.45 -17.69
CA LYS A 137 -5.89 -4.31 -17.88
C LYS A 137 -5.05 -4.42 -16.60
N ILE A 138 -4.68 -3.29 -15.99
CA ILE A 138 -3.88 -3.27 -14.76
C ILE A 138 -4.65 -3.92 -13.61
N SER A 139 -5.94 -3.60 -13.49
CA SER A 139 -6.82 -4.18 -12.47
C SER A 139 -6.94 -5.69 -12.58
N LYS A 140 -7.06 -6.23 -13.82
CA LYS A 140 -7.10 -7.68 -14.07
C LYS A 140 -5.73 -8.31 -13.84
N PHE A 141 -4.64 -7.68 -14.27
CA PHE A 141 -3.29 -8.17 -14.02
C PHE A 141 -3.05 -8.37 -12.52
N LEU A 142 -3.35 -7.37 -11.69
CA LEU A 142 -3.18 -7.47 -10.24
C LEU A 142 -4.07 -8.54 -9.60
N GLN A 143 -5.32 -8.69 -10.06
CA GLN A 143 -6.23 -9.75 -9.57
C GLN A 143 -5.76 -11.16 -9.93
N ASN A 144 -5.19 -11.32 -11.13
CA ASN A 144 -4.74 -12.60 -11.68
C ASN A 144 -3.29 -12.94 -11.31
N LEU A 145 -2.64 -12.17 -10.43
CA LEU A 145 -1.35 -12.56 -9.89
C LEU A 145 -1.50 -13.87 -9.11
N GLU A 146 -0.70 -14.87 -9.50
CA GLU A 146 -0.63 -16.18 -8.87
C GLU A 146 0.79 -16.44 -8.35
N ASN A 147 0.90 -17.28 -7.31
CA ASN A 147 2.18 -17.75 -6.76
C ASN A 147 3.18 -16.64 -6.33
N PRO A 148 2.86 -15.82 -5.29
CA PRO A 148 1.65 -15.82 -4.47
C PRO A 148 0.56 -14.87 -4.98
N SER A 149 -0.70 -15.21 -4.68
CA SER A 149 -1.84 -14.34 -5.00
C SER A 149 -2.02 -13.21 -3.98
N LEU A 150 -2.42 -12.03 -4.47
CA LEU A 150 -2.86 -10.90 -3.65
C LEU A 150 -4.23 -11.14 -2.99
N ALA A 151 -5.01 -12.11 -3.47
CA ALA A 151 -6.39 -12.38 -3.05
C ALA A 151 -7.25 -11.10 -3.06
N LEU A 152 -7.25 -10.39 -4.19
CA LEU A 152 -7.97 -9.13 -4.35
C LEU A 152 -9.47 -9.38 -4.52
N ARG A 153 -10.27 -8.64 -3.77
CA ARG A 153 -11.73 -8.58 -3.95
C ARG A 153 -12.14 -7.15 -4.22
N GLN A 154 -12.73 -6.90 -5.38
CA GLN A 154 -13.19 -5.56 -5.75
C GLN A 154 -14.27 -5.09 -4.78
N LEU A 155 -14.18 -3.83 -4.35
CA LEU A 155 -15.20 -3.16 -3.57
C LEU A 155 -16.17 -2.43 -4.51
N PRO A 156 -17.50 -2.48 -4.24
CA PRO A 156 -18.51 -1.88 -5.11
C PRO A 156 -18.51 -0.34 -5.07
N LEU A 157 -17.69 0.24 -4.19
CA LEU A 157 -17.65 1.67 -3.91
C LEU A 157 -17.11 2.51 -5.08
N CYS A 158 -16.51 1.89 -6.11
CA CYS A 158 -15.78 2.62 -7.17
C CYS A 158 -15.95 1.98 -8.56
N GLY A 159 -15.94 2.84 -9.58
CA GLY A 159 -15.75 2.51 -10.99
C GLY A 159 -14.83 3.55 -11.64
N PHE A 160 -14.67 3.52 -12.97
CA PHE A 160 -13.82 4.46 -13.71
C PHE A 160 -13.96 5.93 -13.19
N PRO A 161 -12.85 6.65 -12.94
CA PRO A 161 -11.46 6.34 -13.27
C PRO A 161 -10.68 5.55 -12.20
N LEU A 162 -11.34 4.99 -11.19
CA LEU A 162 -10.67 4.31 -10.07
C LEU A 162 -11.33 2.96 -9.73
N VAL A 163 -10.52 1.90 -9.63
CA VAL A 163 -10.97 0.60 -9.10
C VAL A 163 -10.30 0.36 -7.75
N LEU A 164 -11.10 -0.05 -6.76
CA LEU A 164 -10.64 -0.31 -5.40
C LEU A 164 -10.83 -1.78 -5.03
N PHE A 165 -9.81 -2.36 -4.41
CA PHE A 165 -9.78 -3.73 -3.93
C PHE A 165 -9.51 -3.80 -2.44
N GLU A 166 -10.20 -4.69 -1.75
CA GLU A 166 -9.68 -5.23 -0.48
C GLU A 166 -8.64 -6.31 -0.81
N GLN A 167 -7.50 -6.28 -0.14
CA GLN A 167 -6.41 -7.24 -0.34
C GLN A 167 -6.43 -8.28 0.78
N GLY A 168 -6.79 -9.52 0.44
CA GLY A 168 -6.86 -10.63 1.40
C GLY A 168 -5.50 -11.12 1.88
N ASN A 169 -4.49 -11.13 1.01
CA ASN A 169 -3.14 -11.55 1.40
C ASN A 169 -2.36 -10.37 2.01
N ILE A 170 -2.48 -10.18 3.31
CA ILE A 170 -1.92 -9.04 4.05
C ILE A 170 -0.38 -9.01 4.12
N ALA A 171 0.28 -10.14 3.84
CA ALA A 171 1.73 -10.26 3.86
C ALA A 171 2.38 -9.56 2.64
N LEU A 172 1.68 -9.54 1.51
CA LEU A 172 2.16 -8.93 0.28
C LEU A 172 2.05 -7.40 0.36
N THR A 173 3.16 -6.72 0.10
CA THR A 173 3.26 -5.26 0.22
C THR A 173 3.69 -4.65 -1.11
N ARG A 174 3.98 -3.34 -1.13
CA ARG A 174 4.61 -2.70 -2.28
C ARG A 174 5.91 -3.40 -2.70
N LYS A 175 6.64 -4.06 -1.77
CA LYS A 175 7.83 -4.85 -2.13
C LYS A 175 7.52 -6.03 -3.07
N PHE A 176 6.29 -6.52 -3.06
CA PHE A 176 5.80 -7.54 -3.99
C PHE A 176 5.16 -6.91 -5.22
N VAL A 177 4.29 -5.91 -5.03
CA VAL A 177 3.54 -5.28 -6.14
C VAL A 177 4.46 -4.50 -7.08
N LEU A 178 5.49 -3.84 -6.57
CA LEU A 178 6.45 -3.08 -7.38
C LEU A 178 7.16 -3.94 -8.44
N PRO A 179 7.85 -5.04 -8.10
CA PRO A 179 8.47 -5.89 -9.11
C PRO A 179 7.43 -6.57 -10.04
N ALA A 180 6.24 -6.91 -9.54
CA ALA A 180 5.16 -7.42 -10.40
C ALA A 180 4.76 -6.41 -11.48
N MET A 181 4.59 -5.14 -11.12
CA MET A 181 4.26 -4.08 -12.07
C MET A 181 5.43 -3.74 -13.00
N GLN A 182 6.67 -3.83 -12.54
CA GLN A 182 7.84 -3.71 -13.43
C GLN A 182 7.87 -4.83 -14.48
N ASN A 183 7.45 -6.04 -14.13
CA ASN A 183 7.32 -7.13 -15.09
C ASN A 183 6.15 -6.90 -16.05
N TYR A 184 5.00 -6.43 -15.55
CA TYR A 184 3.85 -6.05 -16.39
C TYR A 184 4.26 -5.10 -17.52
N LEU A 185 4.99 -4.02 -17.19
CA LEU A 185 5.48 -3.05 -18.18
C LEU A 185 6.40 -3.69 -19.23
N LYS A 186 7.21 -4.69 -18.87
CA LYS A 186 8.07 -5.40 -19.83
C LYS A 186 7.29 -6.30 -20.78
N PHE A 187 6.21 -6.94 -20.29
CA PHE A 187 5.46 -7.92 -21.08
C PHE A 187 4.37 -7.30 -21.97
N ASP A 188 3.77 -6.17 -21.58
CA ASP A 188 2.75 -5.49 -22.42
C ASP A 188 3.32 -5.06 -23.79
N GLN A 189 4.65 -4.96 -23.93
CA GLN A 189 5.37 -4.72 -25.19
C GLN A 189 5.28 -5.90 -26.19
N SER A 190 5.00 -7.11 -25.73
CA SER A 190 5.00 -8.32 -26.56
C SER A 190 3.69 -8.55 -27.34
N GLY A 191 2.68 -7.72 -27.10
CA GLY A 191 1.36 -7.78 -27.77
C GLY A 191 1.19 -6.86 -28.98
N THR A 192 2.24 -6.17 -29.43
CA THR A 192 2.20 -5.17 -30.52
C THR A 192 3.14 -5.45 -31.69
N ASN A 193 3.43 -6.72 -31.99
CA ASN A 193 4.07 -7.13 -33.24
C ASN A 193 3.12 -7.95 -34.12
#